data_AF-F4IK72-F1
#
_entry.id   AF-F4IK72-F1
#
_cell.length_a   1.000
_cell.length_b   1.000
_cell.length_c   1.000
_cell.angle_alpha   90.00
_cell.angle_beta   90.00
_cell.angle_gamma   90.00
#
_symmetry.space_group_name_H-M   'P 1'
#
loop_
_entity.id
_entity.type
_entity.pdbx_description
1 polymer ?
#
loop_
_entity_poly.entity_id
_entity_poly.type
_entity_poly.pdbx_seq_one_letter_code
_entity_poly.pdbx_strand_id
1 'polypeptide(L)'
;MALIVYWYDFICFAIVAAAIVTSLWFLSRRDRGCVVIDDTSHDSLLPLYRSNNRGSARLWASCWTRLHPGWLLFTRSTSFLSMAALLAWDVIKWDASIFVYYTEWTFMLVIIYFAMGIVASVYGCLIHLKELTLETDEDVVVEKVGDEFRRRLEVCGCFMQTIFQTSAGAVVLTDIVFWLVIVPFLSTTRFGLNTLTICMHTANAGFLLLETLLNSLPFPWFRMGYFVLWSCLYVIFQWIIHACGFTWWPYPFLELDKPWAPIWYLCMAIVHIPCYGAYAAIVKAKNSCFPYLFPNALVT
;
A
#
# COMPACT_ATOMS: atom_id res chain seq x y z
N MET A 1 -1.46 31.99 -19.00
CA MET A 1 -2.27 32.64 -17.94
C MET A 1 -1.40 32.67 -16.69
N ALA A 2 -1.15 33.84 -16.09
CA ALA A 2 -0.44 33.90 -14.82
C ALA A 2 -1.30 33.26 -13.72
N LEU A 3 -0.74 32.35 -12.94
CA LEU A 3 -1.42 31.71 -11.81
C LEU A 3 -1.72 32.80 -10.78
N ILE A 4 -2.98 33.18 -10.61
CA ILE A 4 -3.38 34.15 -9.60
C ILE A 4 -3.29 33.44 -8.25
N VAL A 5 -2.20 33.70 -7.52
CA VAL A 5 -1.96 33.12 -6.20
C VAL A 5 -2.59 34.02 -5.14
N TYR A 6 -3.51 33.46 -4.38
CA TYR A 6 -4.16 34.13 -3.25
C TYR A 6 -3.46 33.80 -1.93
N TRP A 7 -3.73 34.58 -0.88
CA TRP A 7 -3.10 34.38 0.44
C TRP A 7 -3.38 33.01 1.06
N TYR A 8 -4.58 32.44 0.82
CA TYR A 8 -4.95 31.11 1.31
C TYR A 8 -4.19 29.97 0.59
N ASP A 9 -3.66 30.20 -0.61
CA ASP A 9 -2.86 29.21 -1.32
C ASP A 9 -1.58 28.91 -0.54
N PHE A 10 -0.95 29.94 0.02
CA PHE A 10 0.22 29.78 0.90
C PHE A 10 -0.10 28.96 2.15
N ILE A 11 -1.32 29.05 2.67
CA ILE A 11 -1.76 28.24 3.81
C ILE A 11 -1.91 26.78 3.38
N CYS A 12 -2.54 26.51 2.24
CA CYS A 12 -2.62 25.16 1.67
C CYS A 12 -1.23 24.57 1.44
N PHE A 13 -0.30 25.34 0.88
CA PHE A 13 1.10 24.95 0.68
C PHE A 13 1.80 24.63 2.02
N ALA A 14 1.60 25.47 3.03
CA ALA A 14 2.15 25.25 4.36
C ALA A 14 1.59 23.98 5.02
N ILE A 15 0.29 23.69 4.87
CA ILE A 15 -0.33 22.46 5.40
C ILE A 15 0.31 21.22 4.77
N VAL A 16 0.45 21.20 3.44
CA VAL A 16 1.05 20.05 2.73
C VAL A 16 2.53 19.89 3.10
N ALA A 17 3.29 20.99 3.16
CA ALA A 17 4.68 20.96 3.58
C ALA A 17 4.83 20.44 5.03
N ALA A 18 3.98 20.90 5.95
CA ALA A 18 3.96 20.41 7.33
C ALA A 18 3.61 18.93 7.41
N ALA A 19 2.65 18.46 6.60
CA ALA A 19 2.29 17.04 6.52
C ALA A 19 3.46 16.17 6.02
N ILE A 20 4.21 16.63 5.01
CA ILE A 20 5.42 15.95 4.51
C ILE A 20 6.48 15.88 5.60
N VAL A 21 6.84 17.02 6.21
CA VAL A 21 7.87 17.09 7.24
C VAL A 21 7.52 16.21 8.44
N THR A 22 6.27 16.27 8.89
CA THR A 22 5.78 15.46 10.03
C THR A 22 5.84 13.97 9.70
N SER A 23 5.43 13.59 8.48
CA SER A 23 5.46 12.19 8.03
C SER A 23 6.88 11.65 7.95
N LEU A 24 7.80 12.41 7.35
CA LEU A 24 9.21 12.04 7.28
C LEU A 24 9.83 11.93 8.67
N TRP A 25 9.58 12.90 9.55
CA TRP A 25 10.06 12.85 10.92
C TRP A 25 9.56 11.62 11.69
N PHE A 26 8.27 11.29 11.53
CA PHE A 26 7.66 10.14 12.18
C PHE A 26 8.23 8.81 11.68
N LEU A 27 8.49 8.72 10.37
CA LEU A 27 9.16 7.58 9.75
C LEU A 27 10.62 7.47 10.22
N SER A 28 11.40 8.55 10.18
CA SER A 28 12.82 8.54 10.57
C SER A 28 13.04 8.17 12.03
N ARG A 29 12.10 8.51 12.93
CA ARG A 29 12.20 8.11 14.34
C ARG A 29 11.96 6.63 14.60
N ARG A 30 11.31 5.92 13.67
CA ARG A 30 10.75 4.59 13.95
C ARG A 30 11.16 3.51 12.95
N ASP A 31 11.62 3.90 11.75
CA ASP A 31 12.01 2.99 10.68
C ASP A 31 13.52 2.70 10.63
N ARG A 32 14.19 2.68 11.79
CA ARG A 32 15.58 2.18 11.89
C ARG A 32 15.73 0.68 11.60
N GLY A 33 14.64 -0.02 11.26
CA GLY A 33 14.61 -1.48 11.17
C GLY A 33 14.59 -2.07 9.77
N CYS A 34 14.17 -1.34 8.72
CA CYS A 34 14.01 -1.93 7.38
C CYS A 34 15.31 -1.94 6.55
N VAL A 35 16.26 -1.06 6.87
CA VAL A 35 17.52 -0.92 6.14
C VAL A 35 18.63 -0.66 7.16
N VAL A 36 19.12 -1.71 7.81
CA VAL A 36 20.47 -1.63 8.41
C VAL A 36 21.44 -1.99 7.30
N ILE A 37 21.85 -0.95 6.55
CA ILE A 37 23.12 -0.97 5.85
C ILE A 37 24.11 -0.47 6.90
N ASP A 38 24.73 -1.38 7.63
CA ASP A 38 25.98 -1.04 8.31
C ASP A 38 26.99 -2.17 8.20
N ASP A 39 28.17 -1.73 7.83
CA ASP A 39 29.38 -2.43 7.47
C ASP A 39 30.23 -2.45 8.74
N THR A 40 29.95 -3.35 9.70
CA THR A 40 30.87 -3.55 10.84
C THR A 40 30.57 -4.81 11.66
N SER A 41 31.61 -5.65 11.79
CA SER A 41 31.86 -6.66 12.83
C SER A 41 30.96 -7.92 12.88
N HIS A 42 31.60 -9.06 12.60
CA HIS A 42 31.03 -10.41 12.41
C HIS A 42 30.45 -11.12 13.65
N ASP A 43 30.40 -10.54 14.84
CA ASP A 43 30.12 -11.34 16.06
C ASP A 43 28.66 -11.34 16.55
N SER A 44 27.73 -10.66 15.89
CA SER A 44 26.31 -10.58 16.32
C SER A 44 25.29 -11.08 15.28
N LEU A 45 25.72 -11.87 14.28
CA LEU A 45 24.90 -12.23 13.12
C LEU A 45 23.77 -13.23 13.42
N LEU A 46 23.89 -14.11 14.41
CA LEU A 46 22.94 -15.21 14.60
C LEU A 46 21.52 -14.78 15.03
N PRO A 47 21.33 -13.83 15.98
CA PRO A 47 20.01 -13.30 16.32
C PRO A 47 19.40 -12.47 15.19
N LEU A 48 20.22 -11.66 14.50
CA LEU A 48 19.79 -10.82 13.39
C LEU A 48 19.35 -11.68 12.20
N TYR A 49 20.14 -12.70 11.85
CA TYR A 49 19.83 -13.66 10.80
C TYR A 49 18.51 -14.38 11.07
N ARG A 50 18.31 -14.89 12.29
CA ARG A 50 17.05 -15.57 12.67
C ARG A 50 15.84 -14.62 12.69
N SER A 51 16.03 -13.36 13.08
CA SER A 51 15.00 -12.32 13.03
C SER A 51 14.64 -11.93 11.59
N ASN A 52 15.64 -11.72 10.74
CA ASN A 52 15.47 -11.40 9.32
C ASN A 52 14.78 -12.55 8.58
N ASN A 53 15.16 -13.80 8.87
CA ASN A 53 14.50 -14.97 8.26
C ASN A 53 13.02 -15.06 8.66
N ARG A 54 12.66 -14.66 9.90
CA ARG A 54 11.25 -14.54 10.31
C ARG A 54 10.52 -13.38 9.62
N GLY A 55 11.18 -12.24 9.44
CA GLY A 55 10.61 -11.07 8.77
C GLY A 55 10.33 -11.32 7.30
N SER A 56 11.30 -11.92 6.59
CA SER A 56 11.17 -12.28 5.18
C SER A 56 10.13 -13.40 5.00
N ALA A 57 10.18 -14.46 5.82
CA ALA A 57 9.19 -15.56 5.74
C ALA A 57 7.74 -15.09 5.79
N ARG A 58 7.42 -14.04 6.57
CA ARG A 58 6.07 -13.47 6.65
C ARG A 58 5.54 -12.89 5.33
N LEU A 59 6.40 -12.59 4.37
CA LEU A 59 6.00 -12.03 3.07
C LEU A 59 5.31 -13.08 2.18
N TRP A 60 5.67 -14.35 2.34
CA TRP A 60 5.16 -15.49 1.55
C TRP A 60 4.49 -16.58 2.37
N ALA A 61 4.64 -16.57 3.70
CA ALA A 61 3.95 -17.49 4.59
C ALA A 61 2.52 -17.01 4.86
N SER A 62 1.56 -17.92 4.66
CA SER A 62 0.20 -17.71 5.13
C SER A 62 0.17 -17.64 6.65
N CYS A 63 -0.78 -16.90 7.23
CA CYS A 63 -1.03 -17.00 8.66
C CYS A 63 -1.58 -18.38 9.07
N TRP A 64 -2.00 -19.21 8.12
CA TRP A 64 -2.55 -20.52 8.38
C TRP A 64 -1.48 -21.62 8.31
N THR A 65 -1.31 -22.39 9.38
CA THR A 65 -0.23 -23.39 9.58
C THR A 65 -0.22 -24.51 8.54
N ARG A 66 -1.35 -24.74 7.85
CA ARG A 66 -1.52 -25.85 6.89
C ARG A 66 -1.84 -25.40 5.46
N LEU A 67 -1.86 -24.10 5.18
CA LEU A 67 -2.06 -23.63 3.80
C LEU A 67 -0.72 -23.64 3.08
N HIS A 68 -0.65 -24.45 2.01
CA HIS A 68 0.49 -24.46 1.11
C HIS A 68 0.76 -23.03 0.60
N PRO A 69 2.03 -22.58 0.51
CA PRO A 69 2.37 -21.23 0.02
C PRO A 69 1.78 -20.93 -1.36
N GLY A 70 1.49 -21.96 -2.15
CA GLY A 70 0.77 -21.87 -3.42
C GLY A 70 -0.63 -21.23 -3.33
N TRP A 71 -1.33 -21.26 -2.20
CA TRP A 71 -2.62 -20.57 -2.06
C TRP A 71 -2.47 -19.05 -2.05
N LEU A 72 -1.41 -18.56 -1.39
CA LEU A 72 -1.06 -17.14 -1.40
C LEU A 72 -0.68 -16.71 -2.83
N LEU A 73 0.08 -17.54 -3.55
CA LEU A 73 0.41 -17.31 -4.95
C LEU A 73 -0.85 -17.25 -5.82
N PHE A 74 -1.76 -18.22 -5.68
CA PHE A 74 -3.01 -18.28 -6.44
C PHE A 74 -3.86 -17.03 -6.21
N THR A 75 -4.16 -16.70 -4.95
CA THR A 75 -5.00 -15.55 -4.58
C THR A 75 -4.42 -14.21 -5.04
N ARG A 76 -3.10 -14.01 -4.88
CA ARG A 76 -2.40 -12.82 -5.39
C ARG A 76 -2.40 -12.74 -6.91
N SER A 77 -2.25 -13.88 -7.60
CA SER A 77 -2.28 -13.94 -9.07
C SER A 77 -3.66 -13.62 -9.62
N THR A 78 -4.72 -14.20 -9.03
CA THR A 78 -6.10 -13.86 -9.38
C THR A 78 -6.39 -12.38 -9.13
N SER A 79 -6.00 -11.86 -7.96
CA SER A 79 -6.20 -10.44 -7.61
C SER A 79 -5.47 -9.52 -8.60
N PHE A 80 -4.19 -9.79 -8.90
CA PHE A 80 -3.41 -9.03 -9.86
C PHE A 80 -4.05 -9.03 -11.26
N LEU A 81 -4.40 -10.20 -11.79
CA LEU A 81 -4.98 -10.33 -13.12
C LEU A 81 -6.34 -9.64 -13.21
N SER A 82 -7.22 -9.85 -12.23
CA SER A 82 -8.54 -9.21 -12.20
C SER A 82 -8.42 -7.68 -12.11
N MET A 83 -7.58 -7.17 -11.22
CA MET A 83 -7.40 -5.72 -11.08
C MET A 83 -6.71 -5.11 -12.30
N ALA A 84 -5.67 -5.74 -12.84
CA ALA A 84 -5.02 -5.27 -14.07
C ALA A 84 -6.00 -5.23 -15.26
N ALA A 85 -6.90 -6.23 -15.38
CA ALA A 85 -7.94 -6.23 -16.40
C ALA A 85 -8.96 -5.09 -16.22
N LEU A 86 -9.38 -4.81 -14.97
CA LEU A 86 -10.28 -3.69 -14.68
C LEU A 86 -9.64 -2.34 -15.01
N LEU A 87 -8.37 -2.12 -14.62
CA LEU A 87 -7.66 -0.89 -14.94
C LEU A 87 -7.43 -0.75 -16.45
N ALA A 88 -7.07 -1.84 -17.14
CA ALA A 88 -6.93 -1.83 -18.59
C ALA A 88 -8.25 -1.50 -19.29
N TRP A 89 -9.38 -2.04 -18.82
CA TRP A 89 -10.70 -1.65 -19.34
C TRP A 89 -10.91 -0.15 -19.16
N ASP A 90 -10.65 0.39 -17.99
CA ASP A 90 -10.91 1.80 -17.70
C ASP A 90 -10.06 2.73 -18.58
N VAL A 91 -8.78 2.40 -18.77
CA VAL A 91 -7.88 3.12 -19.70
C VAL A 91 -8.34 3.01 -21.15
N ILE A 92 -8.81 1.84 -21.60
CA ILE A 92 -9.35 1.70 -22.97
C ILE A 92 -10.61 2.57 -23.16
N LYS A 93 -11.43 2.70 -22.12
CA LYS A 93 -12.70 3.43 -22.21
C LYS A 93 -12.52 4.96 -22.12
N TRP A 94 -11.60 5.43 -21.28
CA TRP A 94 -11.45 6.86 -20.94
C TRP A 94 -10.08 7.45 -21.25
N ASP A 95 -9.20 6.68 -21.89
CA ASP A 95 -7.81 7.04 -22.18
C ASP A 95 -6.96 7.20 -20.91
N ALA A 96 -5.65 7.44 -21.07
CA ALA A 96 -4.72 7.68 -19.98
C ALA A 96 -5.06 8.91 -19.11
N SER A 97 -6.02 9.74 -19.56
CA SER A 97 -6.52 10.90 -18.81
C SER A 97 -7.15 10.53 -17.46
N ILE A 98 -7.59 9.27 -17.29
CA ILE A 98 -8.18 8.79 -16.04
C ILE A 98 -7.20 8.84 -14.85
N PHE A 99 -5.89 8.80 -15.10
CA PHE A 99 -4.87 8.93 -14.06
C PHE A 99 -4.80 10.34 -13.41
N VAL A 100 -5.66 11.27 -13.80
CA VAL A 100 -5.90 12.51 -13.04
C VAL A 100 -6.60 12.21 -11.69
N TYR A 101 -7.35 11.12 -11.57
CA TYR A 101 -8.06 10.78 -10.34
C TYR A 101 -7.18 10.00 -9.34
N TYR A 102 -7.32 10.32 -8.05
CA TYR A 102 -6.61 9.65 -6.96
C TYR A 102 -7.04 8.18 -6.79
N THR A 103 -8.27 7.85 -7.19
CA THR A 103 -8.78 6.47 -7.21
C THR A 103 -7.91 5.58 -8.09
N GLU A 104 -7.52 6.06 -9.27
CA GLU A 104 -6.65 5.31 -10.19
C GLU A 104 -5.23 5.14 -9.65
N TRP A 105 -4.69 6.16 -8.99
CA TRP A 105 -3.39 6.07 -8.31
C TRP A 105 -3.44 4.99 -7.22
N THR A 106 -4.50 4.98 -6.42
CA THR A 106 -4.70 3.99 -5.36
C THR A 106 -4.87 2.59 -5.94
N PHE A 107 -5.67 2.45 -7.00
CA PHE A 107 -5.92 1.18 -7.66
C PHE A 107 -4.64 0.60 -8.28
N MET A 108 -3.84 1.45 -8.94
CA MET A 108 -2.51 1.09 -9.46
C MET A 108 -1.56 0.67 -8.34
N LEU A 109 -1.56 1.38 -7.21
CA LEU A 109 -0.71 1.03 -6.05
C LEU A 109 -1.04 -0.37 -5.50
N VAL A 110 -2.33 -0.74 -5.47
CA VAL A 110 -2.78 -2.09 -5.08
C VAL A 110 -2.33 -3.14 -6.11
N ILE A 111 -2.38 -2.83 -7.40
CA ILE A 111 -1.87 -3.73 -8.46
C ILE A 111 -0.36 -3.96 -8.28
N ILE A 112 0.42 -2.91 -8.05
CA ILE A 112 1.88 -3.03 -7.80
C ILE A 112 2.14 -3.88 -6.56
N TYR A 113 1.36 -3.70 -5.50
CA TYR A 113 1.45 -4.55 -4.31
C TYR A 113 1.25 -6.03 -4.64
N PHE A 114 0.19 -6.37 -5.40
CA PHE A 114 -0.05 -7.77 -5.78
C PHE A 114 1.03 -8.31 -6.71
N ALA A 115 1.55 -7.51 -7.64
CA ALA A 115 2.66 -7.91 -8.50
C ALA A 115 3.90 -8.29 -7.68
N MET A 116 4.27 -7.46 -6.70
CA MET A 116 5.36 -7.78 -5.79
C MET A 116 5.05 -8.97 -4.89
N GLY A 117 3.81 -9.09 -4.44
CA GLY A 117 3.34 -10.24 -3.67
C GLY A 117 3.44 -11.56 -4.44
N ILE A 118 3.22 -11.56 -5.76
CA ILE A 118 3.44 -12.74 -6.61
C ILE A 118 4.93 -13.12 -6.59
N VAL A 119 5.82 -12.15 -6.80
CA VAL A 119 7.28 -12.40 -6.76
C VAL A 119 7.70 -13.00 -5.42
N ALA A 120 7.22 -12.41 -4.31
CA ALA A 120 7.48 -12.93 -2.97
C ALA A 120 6.92 -14.36 -2.77
N SER A 121 5.70 -14.62 -3.22
CA SER A 121 5.07 -15.95 -3.11
C SER A 121 5.77 -17.01 -3.96
N VAL A 122 6.18 -16.69 -5.19
CA VAL A 122 6.96 -17.59 -6.05
C VAL A 122 8.26 -17.97 -5.35
N TYR A 123 8.97 -16.99 -4.79
CA TYR A 123 10.18 -17.25 -4.03
C TYR A 123 9.94 -18.15 -2.81
N GLY A 124 8.85 -17.91 -2.06
CA GLY A 124 8.46 -18.78 -0.95
C GLY A 124 8.21 -20.22 -1.37
N CYS A 125 7.54 -20.43 -2.50
CA CYS A 125 7.35 -21.77 -3.09
C CYS A 125 8.68 -22.41 -3.50
N LEU A 126 9.61 -21.64 -4.07
CA LEU A 126 10.93 -22.14 -4.46
C LEU A 126 11.77 -22.57 -3.26
N ILE A 127 11.77 -21.80 -2.16
CA ILE A 127 12.43 -22.22 -0.91
C ILE A 127 11.81 -23.52 -0.41
N HIS A 128 10.48 -23.59 -0.33
CA HIS A 128 9.80 -24.77 0.18
C HIS A 128 10.13 -26.03 -0.65
N LEU A 129 10.25 -25.89 -1.97
CA LEU A 129 10.69 -26.97 -2.86
C LEU A 129 12.17 -27.34 -2.66
N LYS A 130 13.03 -26.35 -2.42
CA LYS A 130 14.46 -26.55 -2.18
C LYS A 130 14.72 -27.27 -0.85
N GLU A 131 13.95 -26.94 0.18
CA GLU A 131 13.99 -27.61 1.49
C GLU A 131 13.55 -29.07 1.40
N LEU A 132 12.72 -29.41 0.40
CA LEU A 132 12.33 -30.79 0.11
C LEU A 132 13.39 -31.58 -0.69
N THR A 133 14.29 -30.89 -1.39
CA THR A 133 15.25 -31.51 -2.33
C THR A 133 16.71 -31.49 -1.83
N LEU A 134 17.05 -30.65 -0.85
CA LEU A 134 18.40 -30.57 -0.28
C LEU A 134 18.59 -31.54 0.90
N GLU A 135 18.73 -32.82 0.57
CA GLU A 135 19.60 -33.76 1.29
C GLU A 135 21.03 -33.80 0.71
N THR A 136 21.36 -33.00 -0.30
CA THR A 136 22.64 -33.11 -1.00
C THR A 136 23.40 -31.79 -1.06
N ASP A 137 24.47 -31.78 -0.27
CA ASP A 137 25.54 -30.79 -0.10
C ASP A 137 26.16 -30.29 -1.42
N GLU A 138 26.36 -28.97 -1.52
CA GLU A 138 27.47 -28.33 -2.26
C GLU A 138 27.51 -26.82 -1.95
N ASP A 139 28.38 -26.43 -1.01
CA ASP A 139 28.50 -25.06 -0.50
C ASP A 139 29.84 -24.37 -0.83
N VAL A 140 29.70 -23.06 -1.09
CA VAL A 140 30.57 -21.89 -0.76
C VAL A 140 30.30 -20.76 -1.79
N VAL A 141 30.20 -21.06 -3.09
CA VAL A 141 29.82 -20.05 -4.12
C VAL A 141 28.31 -19.78 -4.11
N VAL A 142 27.52 -20.80 -3.80
CA VAL A 142 26.06 -20.72 -3.65
C VAL A 142 25.68 -19.79 -2.49
N GLU A 143 26.50 -19.75 -1.44
CA GLU A 143 26.24 -18.95 -0.23
C GLU A 143 26.31 -17.44 -0.53
N LYS A 144 27.36 -16.99 -1.24
CA LYS A 144 27.54 -15.56 -1.56
C LYS A 144 26.49 -15.01 -2.52
N VAL A 145 26.07 -15.82 -3.51
CA VAL A 145 24.95 -15.47 -4.40
C VAL A 145 23.62 -15.49 -3.62
N GLY A 146 23.48 -16.43 -2.68
CA GLY A 146 22.36 -16.50 -1.76
C GLY A 146 22.21 -15.27 -0.89
N ASP A 147 23.30 -14.70 -0.37
CA ASP A 147 23.29 -13.53 0.51
C ASP A 147 22.86 -12.24 -0.21
N GLU A 148 23.41 -11.96 -1.39
CA GLU A 148 22.98 -10.78 -2.17
C GLU A 148 21.52 -10.92 -2.62
N PHE A 149 21.10 -12.13 -3.00
CA PHE A 149 19.70 -12.41 -3.34
C PHE A 149 18.78 -12.21 -2.12
N ARG A 150 19.16 -12.73 -0.95
CA ARG A 150 18.45 -12.56 0.31
C ARG A 150 18.32 -11.09 0.68
N ARG A 151 19.40 -10.31 0.54
CA ARG A 151 19.38 -8.86 0.80
C ARG A 151 18.43 -8.12 -0.12
N ARG A 152 18.42 -8.44 -1.42
CA ARG A 152 17.44 -7.88 -2.37
C ARG A 152 16.00 -8.23 -2.00
N LEU A 153 15.79 -9.44 -1.50
CA LEU A 153 14.48 -9.89 -1.07
C LEU A 153 14.01 -9.17 0.21
N GLU A 154 14.92 -8.90 1.15
CA GLU A 154 14.62 -8.09 2.34
C GLU A 154 14.19 -6.67 1.94
N VAL A 155 14.94 -6.02 1.04
CA VAL A 155 14.59 -4.70 0.50
C VAL A 155 13.25 -4.74 -0.23
N CYS A 156 13.02 -5.75 -1.08
CA CYS A 156 11.76 -5.94 -1.79
C CYS A 156 10.60 -6.16 -0.81
N GLY A 157 10.83 -6.91 0.27
CA GLY A 157 9.88 -7.14 1.35
C GLY A 157 9.51 -5.87 2.10
N CYS A 158 10.49 -5.05 2.43
CA CYS A 158 10.28 -3.73 3.01
C CYS A 158 9.40 -2.86 2.10
N PHE A 159 9.73 -2.81 0.81
CA PHE A 159 8.94 -2.06 -0.18
C PHE A 159 7.52 -2.62 -0.30
N MET A 160 7.36 -3.94 -0.32
CA MET A 160 6.05 -4.61 -0.41
C MET A 160 5.18 -4.24 0.77
N GLN A 161 5.75 -4.29 1.97
CA GLN A 161 5.04 -3.96 3.19
C GLN A 161 4.66 -2.48 3.24
N THR A 162 5.53 -1.59 2.78
CA THR A 162 5.25 -0.16 2.66
C THR A 162 4.09 0.11 1.72
N ILE A 163 4.08 -0.53 0.54
CA ILE A 163 2.97 -0.39 -0.42
C ILE A 163 1.70 -0.95 0.18
N PHE A 164 1.72 -2.13 0.80
CA PHE A 164 0.54 -2.71 1.46
C PHE A 164 -0.13 -1.75 2.43
N GLN A 165 0.64 -1.11 3.30
CA GLN A 165 0.12 -0.20 4.31
C GLN A 165 -0.34 1.13 3.73
N THR A 166 0.35 1.62 2.70
CA THR A 166 -0.04 2.82 1.96
C THR A 166 -1.39 2.58 1.25
N SER A 167 -1.49 1.45 0.54
CA SER A 167 -2.70 0.98 -0.13
C SER A 167 -3.85 0.77 0.84
N ALA A 168 -3.60 0.19 2.01
CA ALA A 168 -4.64 -0.02 3.03
C ALA A 168 -5.30 1.27 3.50
N GLY A 169 -4.49 2.29 3.83
CA GLY A 169 -5.03 3.61 4.20
C GLY A 169 -5.75 4.28 3.03
N ALA A 170 -5.14 4.23 1.84
CA ALA A 170 -5.68 4.86 0.64
C ALA A 170 -7.00 4.24 0.18
N VAL A 171 -7.12 2.90 0.17
CA VAL A 171 -8.36 2.18 -0.17
C VAL A 171 -9.48 2.55 0.80
N VAL A 172 -9.22 2.57 2.11
CA VAL A 172 -10.24 2.99 3.09
C VAL A 172 -10.69 4.42 2.83
N LEU A 173 -9.75 5.34 2.55
CA LEU A 173 -10.09 6.73 2.24
C LEU A 173 -10.94 6.83 0.97
N THR A 174 -10.50 6.23 -0.13
CA THR A 174 -11.22 6.29 -1.42
C THR A 174 -12.60 5.66 -1.31
N ASP A 175 -12.72 4.54 -0.61
CA ASP A 175 -13.98 3.80 -0.50
C ASP A 175 -14.96 4.46 0.45
N ILE A 176 -14.50 5.03 1.57
CA ILE A 176 -15.37 5.84 2.43
C ILE A 176 -15.94 7.01 1.65
N VAL A 177 -15.10 7.75 0.92
CA VAL A 177 -15.56 8.89 0.11
C VAL A 177 -16.50 8.41 -1.00
N PHE A 178 -16.17 7.33 -1.69
CA PHE A 178 -17.00 6.79 -2.77
C PHE A 178 -18.37 6.33 -2.25
N TRP A 179 -18.40 5.40 -1.30
CA TRP A 179 -19.63 4.76 -0.84
C TRP A 179 -20.49 5.65 0.05
N LEU A 180 -19.89 6.52 0.89
CA LEU A 180 -20.64 7.34 1.85
C LEU A 180 -20.90 8.77 1.38
N VAL A 181 -20.14 9.27 0.40
CA VAL A 181 -20.31 10.65 -0.09
C VAL A 181 -20.74 10.67 -1.56
N ILE A 182 -19.99 10.03 -2.45
CA ILE A 182 -20.24 10.13 -3.90
C ILE A 182 -21.52 9.41 -4.31
N VAL A 183 -21.66 8.14 -3.91
CA VAL A 183 -22.83 7.32 -4.24
C VAL A 183 -24.15 7.95 -3.77
N PRO A 184 -24.31 8.38 -2.50
CA PRO A 184 -25.59 8.93 -2.03
C PRO A 184 -25.86 10.38 -2.46
N PHE A 185 -24.84 11.23 -2.64
CA PHE A 185 -25.05 12.68 -2.81
C PHE A 185 -24.60 13.26 -4.15
N LEU A 186 -23.68 12.59 -4.86
CA LEU A 186 -23.02 13.15 -6.05
C LEU A 186 -23.25 12.32 -7.31
N SER A 187 -24.20 11.37 -7.32
CA SER A 187 -24.51 10.50 -8.49
C SER A 187 -25.12 11.23 -9.70
N THR A 188 -24.88 12.53 -9.84
CA THR A 188 -25.28 13.32 -11.00
C THR A 188 -24.34 13.07 -12.17
N THR A 189 -24.82 13.34 -13.39
CA THR A 189 -24.27 12.96 -14.71
C THR A 189 -22.77 13.13 -14.96
N ARG A 190 -22.02 13.87 -14.12
CA ARG A 190 -20.56 14.03 -14.23
C ARG A 190 -19.73 12.93 -13.57
N PHE A 191 -20.23 12.34 -12.47
CA PHE A 191 -19.60 11.19 -11.80
C PHE A 191 -20.28 9.89 -12.20
N GLY A 192 -20.90 9.86 -13.40
CA GLY A 192 -21.82 8.80 -13.84
C GLY A 192 -21.36 7.45 -13.30
N LEU A 193 -22.09 6.96 -12.28
CA LEU A 193 -21.78 5.74 -11.54
C LEU A 193 -21.73 4.61 -12.55
N ASN A 194 -20.56 4.41 -13.11
CA ASN A 194 -20.32 3.41 -14.12
C ASN A 194 -20.16 2.11 -13.34
N THR A 195 -20.78 1.04 -13.83
CA THR A 195 -20.62 -0.29 -13.27
C THR A 195 -19.14 -0.63 -13.06
N LEU A 196 -18.27 -0.14 -13.96
CA LEU A 196 -16.82 -0.29 -13.83
C LEU A 196 -16.25 0.36 -12.57
N THR A 197 -16.61 1.60 -12.24
CA THR A 197 -16.15 2.29 -11.03
C THR A 197 -16.62 1.56 -9.77
N ILE A 198 -17.87 1.08 -9.75
CA ILE A 198 -18.40 0.25 -8.66
C ILE A 198 -17.59 -1.04 -8.51
N CYS A 199 -17.28 -1.71 -9.63
CA CYS A 199 -16.46 -2.91 -9.64
C CYS A 199 -15.04 -2.63 -9.13
N MET A 200 -14.43 -1.51 -9.50
CA MET A 200 -13.07 -1.16 -9.05
C MET A 200 -13.00 -0.90 -7.55
N HIS A 201 -13.94 -0.13 -6.99
CA HIS A 201 -14.03 0.07 -5.52
C HIS A 201 -14.41 -1.21 -4.77
N THR A 202 -15.23 -2.08 -5.34
CA THR A 202 -15.50 -3.37 -4.68
C THR A 202 -14.26 -4.28 -4.73
N ALA A 203 -13.54 -4.28 -5.85
CA ALA A 203 -12.38 -5.13 -6.08
C ALA A 203 -11.18 -4.73 -5.21
N ASN A 204 -10.84 -3.43 -5.12
CA ASN A 204 -9.68 -3.01 -4.33
C ASN A 204 -9.87 -3.32 -2.83
N ALA A 205 -11.05 -3.08 -2.26
CA ALA A 205 -11.38 -3.39 -0.88
C ALA A 205 -11.46 -4.91 -0.66
N GLY A 206 -12.19 -5.61 -1.53
CA GLY A 206 -12.38 -7.06 -1.44
C GLY A 206 -11.06 -7.83 -1.50
N PHE A 207 -10.22 -7.55 -2.50
CA PHE A 207 -8.94 -8.25 -2.64
C PHE A 207 -7.94 -7.90 -1.54
N LEU A 208 -7.86 -6.63 -1.09
CA LEU A 208 -6.95 -6.24 -0.02
C LEU A 208 -7.38 -6.85 1.34
N LEU A 209 -8.69 -6.95 1.59
CA LEU A 209 -9.20 -7.66 2.76
C LEU A 209 -8.91 -9.15 2.68
N LEU A 210 -9.17 -9.81 1.54
CA LEU A 210 -8.84 -11.23 1.33
C LEU A 210 -7.35 -11.49 1.61
N GLU A 211 -6.47 -10.66 1.07
CA GLU A 211 -5.03 -10.73 1.30
C GLU A 211 -4.70 -10.58 2.80
N THR A 212 -5.33 -9.63 3.50
CA THR A 212 -5.16 -9.44 4.95
C THR A 212 -5.59 -10.67 5.75
N LEU A 213 -6.64 -11.38 5.33
CA LEU A 213 -7.09 -12.61 5.99
C LEU A 213 -6.08 -13.76 5.82
N LEU A 214 -5.30 -13.78 4.73
CA LEU A 214 -4.41 -14.87 4.37
C LEU A 214 -2.94 -14.66 4.78
N ASN A 215 -2.45 -13.41 4.78
CA ASN A 215 -1.05 -13.11 5.11
C ASN A 215 -0.83 -12.89 6.62
N SER A 216 0.41 -12.71 7.05
CA SER A 216 0.77 -12.38 8.44
C SER A 216 1.55 -11.08 8.56
N LEU A 217 1.33 -10.15 7.61
CA LEU A 217 2.08 -8.90 7.54
C LEU A 217 1.78 -7.98 8.73
N PRO A 218 2.82 -7.43 9.40
CA PRO A 218 2.59 -6.50 10.48
C PRO A 218 2.10 -5.15 9.95
N PHE A 219 1.20 -4.52 10.72
CA PHE A 219 0.59 -3.23 10.40
C PHE A 219 0.86 -2.20 11.52
N PRO A 220 2.12 -1.72 11.67
CA PRO A 220 2.46 -0.78 12.72
C PRO A 220 1.99 0.64 12.38
N TRP A 221 1.46 1.33 13.39
CA TRP A 221 0.94 2.70 13.25
C TRP A 221 1.89 3.72 12.63
N PHE A 222 3.20 3.57 12.83
CA PHE A 222 4.16 4.57 12.36
C PHE A 222 4.23 4.70 10.85
N ARG A 223 3.83 3.65 10.13
CA ARG A 223 3.88 3.61 8.66
C ARG A 223 2.72 4.33 7.99
N MET A 224 1.80 4.89 8.77
CA MET A 224 0.84 5.90 8.31
C MET A 224 1.56 7.07 7.59
N GLY A 225 2.80 7.38 7.96
CA GLY A 225 3.59 8.42 7.27
C GLY A 225 3.69 8.20 5.76
N TYR A 226 3.82 6.95 5.29
CA TYR A 226 3.84 6.66 3.85
C TYR A 226 2.51 6.93 3.16
N PHE A 227 1.40 6.64 3.83
CA PHE A 227 0.07 6.97 3.34
C PHE A 227 -0.13 8.48 3.19
N VAL A 228 0.30 9.27 4.18
CA VAL A 228 0.25 10.74 4.08
C VAL A 228 1.15 11.25 2.96
N LEU A 229 2.39 10.73 2.84
CA LEU A 229 3.31 11.11 1.76
C LEU A 229 2.74 10.78 0.38
N TRP A 230 2.07 9.65 0.21
CA TRP A 230 1.42 9.26 -1.03
C TRP A 230 0.33 10.27 -1.44
N SER A 231 -0.49 10.71 -0.48
CA SER A 231 -1.50 11.73 -0.73
C SER A 231 -0.90 13.10 -1.01
N CYS A 232 0.17 13.49 -0.30
CA CYS A 232 0.90 14.72 -0.59
C CYS A 232 1.53 14.70 -1.99
N LEU A 233 2.06 13.55 -2.43
CA LEU A 233 2.59 13.38 -3.78
C LEU A 233 1.50 13.62 -4.83
N TYR A 234 0.31 13.07 -4.63
CA TYR A 234 -0.84 13.31 -5.50
C TYR A 234 -1.25 14.79 -5.53
N VAL A 235 -1.31 15.46 -4.37
CA VAL A 235 -1.62 16.90 -4.30
C VAL A 235 -0.60 17.73 -5.07
N ILE A 236 0.69 17.44 -4.93
CA ILE A 236 1.76 18.11 -5.69
C ILE A 236 1.59 17.86 -7.19
N PHE A 237 1.30 16.62 -7.60
CA PHE A 237 1.00 16.29 -8.99
C PHE A 237 -0.17 17.13 -9.53
N GLN A 238 -1.25 17.28 -8.75
CA GLN A 238 -2.40 18.11 -9.12
C GLN A 238 -2.04 19.58 -9.28
N TRP A 239 -1.22 20.13 -8.39
CA TRP A 239 -0.71 21.50 -8.52
C TRP A 239 0.14 21.68 -9.78
N ILE A 240 1.01 20.72 -10.10
CA ILE A 240 1.86 20.77 -11.29
C ILE A 240 1.01 20.79 -12.56
N ILE A 241 0.03 19.88 -12.71
CA ILE A 241 -0.79 19.85 -13.93
C ILE A 241 -1.65 21.11 -14.08
N HIS A 242 -2.11 21.71 -12.97
CA HIS A 242 -2.84 22.97 -13.00
C HIS A 242 -1.93 24.15 -13.38
N ALA A 243 -0.70 24.17 -12.89
CA ALA A 243 0.30 25.14 -13.32
C ALA A 243 0.64 24.99 -14.82
N CYS A 244 0.56 23.77 -15.37
CA CYS A 244 0.72 23.48 -16.80
C CYS A 244 -0.52 23.81 -17.64
N GLY A 245 -1.61 24.31 -17.05
CA GLY A 245 -2.80 24.78 -17.77
C GLY A 245 -4.02 23.86 -17.72
N PHE A 246 -4.00 22.79 -16.92
CA PHE A 246 -5.23 22.05 -16.60
C PHE A 246 -6.11 22.93 -15.69
N THR A 247 -7.33 23.26 -16.11
CA THR A 247 -8.15 24.27 -15.41
C THR A 247 -9.19 23.67 -14.48
N TRP A 248 -9.34 22.35 -14.48
CA TRP A 248 -10.42 21.65 -13.77
C TRP A 248 -9.87 20.74 -12.67
N TRP A 249 -10.45 20.82 -11.48
CA TRP A 249 -10.05 19.98 -10.35
C TRP A 249 -10.86 18.68 -10.32
N PRO A 250 -10.20 17.51 -10.19
CA PRO A 250 -10.90 16.23 -10.09
C PRO A 250 -11.75 16.12 -8.83
N TYR A 251 -11.35 16.82 -7.77
CA TYR A 251 -12.05 16.82 -6.49
C TYR A 251 -12.22 18.24 -5.95
N PRO A 252 -13.42 18.63 -5.48
CA PRO A 252 -13.68 19.97 -4.96
C PRO A 252 -12.80 20.38 -3.77
N PHE A 253 -12.32 19.42 -2.98
CA PHE A 253 -11.47 19.68 -1.81
C PHE A 253 -10.01 20.01 -2.17
N LEU A 254 -9.62 19.90 -3.45
CA LEU A 254 -8.30 20.32 -3.93
C LEU A 254 -8.28 21.75 -4.45
N GLU A 255 -9.44 22.30 -4.79
CA GLU A 255 -9.60 23.62 -5.37
C GLU A 255 -8.94 24.68 -4.49
N LEU A 256 -7.94 25.36 -5.05
CA LEU A 256 -7.22 26.43 -4.35
C LEU A 256 -8.00 27.73 -4.40
N ASP A 257 -8.77 28.00 -5.45
CA ASP A 257 -9.44 29.29 -5.73
C ASP A 257 -10.59 29.66 -4.78
N LYS A 258 -10.83 28.87 -3.74
CA LYS A 258 -11.88 29.10 -2.74
C LYS A 258 -11.30 29.53 -1.39
N PRO A 259 -11.86 30.54 -0.71
CA PRO A 259 -11.35 31.02 0.59
C PRO A 259 -11.30 29.95 1.69
N TRP A 260 -12.14 28.92 1.59
CA TRP A 260 -12.21 27.80 2.53
C TRP A 260 -11.31 26.61 2.14
N ALA A 261 -10.49 26.73 1.10
CA ALA A 261 -9.52 25.70 0.72
C ALA A 261 -8.63 25.22 1.89
N PRO A 262 -8.08 26.11 2.76
CA PRO A 262 -7.27 25.66 3.88
C PRO A 262 -7.99 24.70 4.83
N ILE A 263 -9.30 24.87 5.02
CA ILE A 263 -10.12 23.99 5.87
C ILE A 263 -10.18 22.60 5.23
N TRP A 264 -10.40 22.51 3.92
CA TRP A 264 -10.41 21.22 3.21
C TRP A 264 -9.07 20.50 3.30
N TYR A 265 -7.96 21.22 3.08
CA TYR A 265 -6.62 20.63 3.18
C TYR A 265 -6.32 20.13 4.60
N LEU A 266 -6.72 20.89 5.63
CA LEU A 266 -6.59 20.46 7.02
C LEU A 266 -7.46 19.23 7.34
N CYS A 267 -8.73 19.24 6.93
CA CYS A 267 -9.64 18.11 7.11
C CYS A 267 -9.12 16.86 6.41
N MET A 268 -8.60 17.00 5.18
CA MET A 268 -7.99 15.89 4.45
C MET A 268 -6.71 15.41 5.15
N ALA A 269 -5.87 16.27 5.72
CA ALA A 269 -4.73 15.81 6.51
C ALA A 269 -5.18 14.98 7.73
N ILE A 270 -6.25 15.41 8.42
CA ILE A 270 -6.78 14.72 9.60
C ILE A 270 -7.41 13.37 9.24
N VAL A 271 -8.16 13.26 8.13
CA VAL A 271 -8.89 12.04 7.76
C VAL A 271 -7.99 10.83 7.52
N HIS A 272 -6.70 11.06 7.23
CA HIS A 272 -5.74 9.95 7.11
C HIS A 272 -5.62 9.14 8.40
N ILE A 273 -5.76 9.78 9.58
CA ILE A 273 -5.65 9.13 10.89
C ILE A 273 -6.76 8.07 11.07
N PRO A 274 -8.06 8.41 10.97
CA PRO A 274 -9.12 7.40 11.10
C PRO A 274 -9.11 6.38 9.96
N CYS A 275 -8.77 6.76 8.72
CA CYS A 275 -8.69 5.78 7.62
C CYS A 275 -7.61 4.72 7.86
N TYR A 276 -6.40 5.13 8.23
CA TYR A 276 -5.33 4.20 8.58
C TYR A 276 -5.67 3.39 9.84
N GLY A 277 -6.28 4.05 10.83
CA GLY A 277 -6.72 3.44 12.07
C GLY A 277 -7.80 2.39 11.89
N ALA A 278 -8.76 2.60 10.99
CA ALA A 278 -9.80 1.65 10.67
C ALA A 278 -9.19 0.37 10.09
N TYR A 279 -8.25 0.48 9.15
CA TYR A 279 -7.57 -0.70 8.61
C TYR A 279 -6.69 -1.39 9.67
N ALA A 280 -5.96 -0.62 10.48
CA ALA A 280 -5.19 -1.17 11.59
C ALA A 280 -6.07 -1.95 12.58
N ALA A 281 -7.30 -1.47 12.82
CA ALA A 281 -8.27 -2.16 13.66
C ALA A 281 -8.72 -3.49 13.03
N ILE A 282 -8.94 -3.55 11.71
CA ILE A 282 -9.25 -4.79 10.99
C ILE A 282 -8.12 -5.82 11.17
N VAL A 283 -6.87 -5.41 10.94
CA VAL A 283 -5.70 -6.30 11.11
C VAL A 283 -5.59 -6.78 12.56
N LYS A 284 -5.80 -5.90 13.54
CA LYS A 284 -5.76 -6.25 14.96
C LYS A 284 -6.89 -7.20 15.34
N ALA A 285 -8.10 -6.96 14.85
CA ALA A 285 -9.27 -7.80 15.09
C ALA A 285 -9.03 -9.20 14.54
N LYS A 286 -8.52 -9.31 13.30
CA LYS A 286 -8.11 -10.58 12.71
C LYS A 286 -7.08 -11.30 13.59
N ASN A 287 -5.98 -10.65 13.94
CA ASN A 287 -4.91 -11.28 14.74
C ASN A 287 -5.35 -11.70 16.15
N SER A 288 -6.41 -11.07 16.70
CA SER A 288 -6.95 -11.41 18.02
C SER A 288 -8.03 -12.50 17.96
N CYS A 289 -8.87 -12.47 16.92
CA CYS A 289 -10.02 -13.37 16.78
C CYS A 289 -9.64 -14.72 16.17
N PHE A 290 -8.72 -14.72 15.20
CA PHE A 290 -8.35 -15.91 14.46
C PHE A 290 -7.79 -17.03 15.35
N PRO A 291 -6.86 -16.78 16.30
CA PRO A 291 -6.35 -17.83 17.19
C PRO A 291 -7.44 -18.48 18.05
N TYR A 292 -8.51 -17.74 18.37
CA TYR A 292 -9.65 -18.27 19.13
C TYR A 292 -10.59 -19.11 18.25
N LEU A 293 -10.87 -18.65 17.03
CA LEU A 293 -11.75 -19.36 16.09
C LEU A 293 -11.09 -20.61 15.48
N PHE A 294 -9.77 -20.59 15.27
CA PHE A 294 -9.03 -21.64 14.58
C PHE A 294 -7.73 -22.03 15.31
N PRO A 295 -7.82 -22.56 16.54
CA PRO A 295 -6.66 -22.77 17.42
C PRO A 295 -5.59 -23.71 16.85
N ASN A 296 -5.96 -24.64 15.96
CA ASN A 296 -5.04 -25.61 15.35
C ASN A 296 -4.63 -25.25 13.92
N ALA A 297 -5.11 -24.12 13.38
CA ALA A 297 -4.94 -23.80 11.97
C ALA A 297 -4.11 -22.54 11.70
N LEU A 298 -3.60 -21.85 12.74
CA LEU A 298 -2.82 -20.62 12.59
C LEU A 298 -1.39 -20.73 13.13
N VAL A 299 -0.48 -19.97 12.51
CA VAL A 299 0.90 -19.76 12.98
C VAL A 299 0.85 -18.60 13.98
N THR A 300 0.99 -18.90 15.27
CA THR A 300 1.12 -17.89 16.35
C THR A 300 2.52 -17.30 16.40
#